data_AF-A0A7J4T4Y2-F1
#
_entry.id   AF-A0A7J4T4Y2-F1
#
_cell.length_a   1.000
_cell.length_b   1.000
_cell.length_c   1.000
_cell.angle_alpha   90.00
_cell.angle_beta   90.00
_cell.angle_gamma   90.00
#
_symmetry.space_group_name_H-M   'P 1'
#
loop_
_entity.id
_entity.type
_entity.pdbx_description
1 polymer ?
#
loop_
_entity_poly.entity_id
_entity_poly.type
_entity_poly.pdbx_seq_one_letter_code
_entity_poly.pdbx_strand_id
1 'polypeptide(L)'
;MMNTMIPLTIANTLDQTNKQRIEANANQTLKSVIQKQNLAPRGQFDVYDQSGKVISNDVASQHRDRTVYVGVAKVAGGSVATSDFKQLSTGFPSIRHINQYSSNNQVGAFVVNLPGVVSFNDRSQMFYTVMVDARSFPELPSAYVLAPSCNQIEHSNIYEGKVFAVAPNKIVCAICTGSTFHEQWYSSIQDSNLTSSMKLGMYLDHLIHVLKNPNPDDPAREV
;
A
#
# COMPACT_ATOMS: atom_id res chain seq x y z
N MET A 1 15.47 -16.41 37.89
CA MET A 1 15.51 -16.28 36.41
C MET A 1 15.54 -14.80 36.08
N MET A 2 16.58 -14.30 35.41
CA MET A 2 16.64 -12.89 35.03
C MET A 2 15.64 -12.62 33.90
N ASN A 3 14.56 -11.92 34.22
CA ASN A 3 13.57 -11.48 33.25
C ASN A 3 14.23 -10.42 32.36
N THR A 4 14.83 -10.84 31.26
CA THR A 4 15.63 -9.95 30.41
C THR A 4 14.69 -9.31 29.39
N MET A 5 14.10 -8.19 29.78
CA MET A 5 13.28 -7.38 28.88
C MET A 5 14.18 -6.78 27.78
N ILE A 6 13.69 -6.80 26.54
CA ILE A 6 14.37 -6.30 25.35
C ILE A 6 13.70 -5.00 24.91
N PRO A 7 14.42 -3.87 24.90
CA PRO A 7 13.89 -2.63 24.35
C PRO A 7 13.77 -2.70 22.83
N LEU A 8 12.64 -2.24 22.29
CA LEU A 8 12.34 -2.12 20.87
C LEU A 8 11.72 -0.74 20.58
N THR A 9 11.99 -0.19 19.40
CA THR A 9 11.26 0.99 18.89
C THR A 9 10.32 0.55 17.79
N ILE A 10 9.05 0.91 17.87
CA ILE A 10 8.00 0.56 16.93
C ILE A 10 7.60 1.81 16.15
N ALA A 11 7.54 1.72 14.83
CA ALA A 11 7.03 2.78 13.96
C ALA A 11 5.94 2.22 13.03
N ASN A 12 4.96 3.03 12.67
CA ASN A 12 3.99 2.64 11.64
C ASN A 12 4.64 2.80 10.25
N THR A 13 4.39 1.87 9.34
CA THR A 13 4.89 1.94 7.95
C THR A 13 4.27 3.10 7.15
N LEU A 14 3.04 3.52 7.47
CA LEU A 14 2.33 4.64 6.85
C LEU A 14 2.68 5.99 7.48
N ASP A 15 3.00 5.99 8.78
CA ASP A 15 3.44 7.16 9.55
C ASP A 15 4.64 6.80 10.43
N GLN A 16 5.84 7.14 9.95
CA GLN A 16 7.10 6.85 10.64
C GLN A 16 7.52 7.95 11.62
N THR A 17 6.75 9.04 11.72
CA THR A 17 7.03 10.15 12.65
C THR A 17 6.63 9.77 14.07
N ASN A 18 5.58 8.95 14.21
CA ASN A 18 5.14 8.41 15.48
C ASN A 18 5.90 7.13 15.84
N LYS A 19 6.85 7.24 16.77
CA LYS A 19 7.68 6.13 17.26
C LYS A 19 7.34 5.84 18.71
N GLN A 20 7.09 4.57 19.02
CA GLN A 20 6.81 4.12 20.37
C GLN A 20 7.88 3.15 20.85
N ARG A 21 8.46 3.42 22.02
CA ARG A 21 9.40 2.51 22.65
C ARG A 21 8.65 1.53 23.54
N ILE A 22 8.91 0.24 23.36
CA ILE A 22 8.30 -0.83 24.15
C ILE A 22 9.36 -1.77 24.70
N GLU A 23 8.99 -2.53 25.72
CA GLU A 23 9.78 -3.62 26.24
C GLU A 23 9.11 -4.96 25.93
N ALA A 24 9.90 -5.91 25.43
CA ALA A 24 9.44 -7.24 25.03
C ALA A 24 10.21 -8.35 25.75
N ASN A 25 9.60 -9.50 26.02
CA ASN A 25 10.36 -10.64 26.52
C ASN A 25 11.26 -11.19 25.41
N ALA A 26 12.49 -11.59 25.76
CA ALA A 26 13.52 -12.04 24.82
C ALA A 26 13.10 -13.14 23.84
N ASN A 27 12.18 -14.02 24.25
CA ASN A 27 11.73 -15.19 23.49
C ASN A 27 10.38 -14.99 22.78
N GLN A 28 9.75 -13.81 22.91
CA GLN A 28 8.50 -13.53 22.20
C GLN A 28 8.78 -13.10 20.76
N THR A 29 7.92 -13.51 19.84
CA THR A 29 7.96 -13.05 18.45
C THR A 29 7.54 -11.59 18.37
N LEU A 30 8.11 -10.85 17.42
CA LEU A 30 7.75 -9.45 17.21
C LEU A 30 6.25 -9.27 16.94
N LYS A 31 5.63 -10.15 16.16
CA LYS A 31 4.18 -10.10 15.88
C LYS A 31 3.32 -10.26 17.16
N SER A 32 3.71 -11.18 18.06
CA SER A 32 3.02 -11.36 19.34
C SER A 32 3.17 -10.15 20.26
N VAL A 33 4.36 -9.54 20.28
CA VAL A 33 4.64 -8.33 21.07
C VAL A 33 3.74 -7.17 20.59
N ILE A 34 3.66 -6.94 19.29
CA ILE A 34 2.84 -5.87 18.70
C ILE A 34 1.34 -6.07 18.95
N GLN A 35 0.85 -7.32 18.86
CA GLN A 35 -0.54 -7.65 19.21
C GLN A 35 -0.84 -7.33 20.67
N LYS A 36 0.06 -7.72 21.59
CA LYS A 36 -0.14 -7.52 23.03
C LYS A 36 -0.17 -6.04 23.42
N GLN A 37 0.60 -5.20 22.73
CA GLN A 37 0.68 -3.77 22.99
C GLN A 37 -0.40 -2.95 22.26
N ASN A 38 -1.33 -3.60 21.53
CA ASN A 38 -2.36 -2.95 20.71
C ASN A 38 -1.78 -1.94 19.69
N LEU A 39 -0.59 -2.24 19.15
CA LEU A 39 0.10 -1.40 18.15
C LEU A 39 -0.10 -1.91 16.73
N ALA A 40 -0.92 -2.95 16.57
CA ALA A 40 -1.27 -3.50 15.27
C ALA A 40 -2.30 -2.60 14.56
N PRO A 41 -2.16 -2.38 13.24
CA PRO A 41 -3.24 -1.81 12.44
C PRO A 41 -4.44 -2.76 12.44
N ARG A 42 -5.63 -2.23 12.11
CA ARG A 42 -6.82 -3.07 11.89
C ARG A 42 -6.56 -4.01 10.70
N GLY A 43 -6.80 -5.31 10.89
CA GLY A 43 -6.58 -6.34 9.85
C GLY A 43 -5.32 -7.18 10.05
N GLN A 44 -4.89 -7.87 8.99
CA GLN A 44 -3.63 -8.64 9.00
C GLN A 44 -2.43 -7.71 8.88
N PHE A 45 -1.40 -7.96 9.68
CA PHE A 45 -0.21 -7.12 9.71
C PHE A 45 1.06 -7.96 9.75
N ASP A 46 2.16 -7.36 9.31
CA ASP A 46 3.50 -7.88 9.49
C ASP A 46 4.42 -6.83 10.12
N VAL A 47 5.49 -7.33 10.72
CA VAL A 47 6.57 -6.54 11.26
C VAL A 47 7.73 -6.59 10.28
N TYR A 48 8.32 -5.43 10.01
CA TYR A 48 9.36 -5.21 9.04
C TYR A 48 10.63 -4.66 9.70
N ASP A 49 11.78 -5.01 9.12
CA ASP A 49 13.02 -4.29 9.41
C ASP A 49 13.12 -3.00 8.57
N GLN A 50 14.20 -2.24 8.77
CA GLN A 50 14.48 -1.00 8.02
C GLN A 50 14.62 -1.22 6.50
N SER A 51 14.89 -2.44 6.06
CA SER A 51 14.99 -2.79 4.63
C SER A 51 13.65 -3.22 4.02
N GLY A 52 12.57 -3.30 4.81
CA GLY A 52 11.26 -3.80 4.35
C GLY A 52 11.18 -5.33 4.25
N LYS A 53 12.08 -6.05 4.92
CA LYS A 53 12.00 -7.52 5.08
C LYS A 53 11.05 -7.85 6.22
N VAL A 54 10.21 -8.87 6.03
CA VAL A 54 9.32 -9.37 7.10
C VAL A 54 10.15 -10.10 8.15
N ILE A 55 9.96 -9.69 9.39
CA ILE A 55 10.59 -10.23 10.60
C ILE A 55 9.52 -10.57 11.66
N SER A 56 8.25 -10.71 11.27
CA SER A 56 7.11 -11.01 12.15
C SER A 56 7.36 -12.17 13.13
N ASN A 57 8.06 -13.21 12.68
CA ASN A 57 8.33 -14.43 13.44
C ASN A 57 9.69 -14.42 14.15
N ASP A 58 10.52 -13.40 13.94
CA ASP A 58 11.78 -13.26 14.65
C ASP A 58 11.51 -12.96 16.12
N VAL A 59 12.40 -13.43 17.01
CA VAL A 59 12.29 -13.18 18.45
C VAL A 59 12.88 -11.82 18.83
N ALA A 60 12.29 -11.16 19.82
CA ALA A 60 12.67 -9.81 20.23
C ALA A 60 14.18 -9.67 20.54
N SER A 61 14.81 -10.70 21.11
CA SER A 61 16.24 -10.71 21.44
C SER A 61 17.17 -10.48 20.24
N GLN A 62 16.74 -10.84 19.02
CA GLN A 62 17.51 -10.62 17.79
C GLN A 62 17.49 -9.16 17.31
N HIS A 63 16.60 -8.34 17.87
CA HIS A 63 16.33 -6.97 17.41
C HIS A 63 16.46 -5.94 18.53
N ARG A 64 17.23 -6.24 19.58
CA ARG A 64 17.48 -5.34 20.71
C ARG A 64 17.90 -3.93 20.23
N ASP A 65 17.25 -2.91 20.79
CA ASP A 65 17.49 -1.50 20.51
C ASP A 65 17.30 -1.09 19.04
N ARG A 66 16.64 -1.94 18.21
CA ARG A 66 16.32 -1.62 16.82
C ARG A 66 14.94 -0.98 16.69
N THR A 67 14.78 -0.25 15.58
CA THR A 67 13.46 0.15 15.10
C THR A 67 12.89 -0.94 14.21
N VAL A 68 11.70 -1.40 14.51
CA VAL A 68 10.90 -2.30 13.67
C VAL A 68 9.64 -1.57 13.22
N TYR A 69 9.20 -1.85 12.01
CA TYR A 69 8.09 -1.14 11.37
C TYR A 69 6.89 -2.06 11.31
N VAL A 70 5.71 -1.57 11.67
CA VAL A 70 4.47 -2.34 11.62
C VAL A 70 3.65 -1.84 10.43
N GLY A 71 3.25 -2.76 9.57
CA GLY A 71 2.44 -2.45 8.39
C GLY A 71 1.51 -3.58 8.03
N VAL A 72 0.67 -3.33 7.03
CA VAL A 72 -0.16 -4.38 6.40
C VAL A 72 0.70 -5.61 6.06
N ALA A 73 0.15 -6.81 6.17
CA ALA A 73 0.94 -8.04 5.98
C ALA A 73 1.58 -8.11 4.57
N LYS A 74 2.85 -8.52 4.47
CA LYS A 74 3.51 -8.83 3.19
C LYS A 74 3.23 -10.29 2.90
N VAL A 75 2.05 -10.53 2.34
CA VAL A 75 1.60 -11.73 1.62
C VAL A 75 2.35 -13.03 1.94
N ALA A 76 1.89 -13.68 3.01
CA ALA A 76 1.31 -15.00 2.82
C ALA A 76 -0.22 -14.83 2.95
N GLY A 77 -0.94 -14.50 1.86
CA GLY A 77 -2.42 -14.55 1.89
C GLY A 77 -3.28 -13.60 1.06
N GLY A 78 -2.76 -12.67 0.26
CA GLY A 78 -3.58 -11.74 -0.53
C GLY A 78 -2.89 -11.21 -1.78
N SER A 79 -3.06 -11.87 -2.91
CA SER A 79 -2.51 -11.42 -4.19
C SER A 79 -3.43 -11.85 -5.31
N VAL A 80 -3.30 -11.20 -6.47
CA VAL A 80 -4.16 -11.45 -7.61
C VAL A 80 -3.66 -12.69 -8.34
N ALA A 81 -4.52 -13.69 -8.57
CA ALA A 81 -4.14 -14.85 -9.37
C ALA A 81 -3.70 -14.40 -10.77
N THR A 82 -2.61 -14.97 -11.29
CA THR A 82 -2.07 -14.58 -12.61
C THR A 82 -3.11 -14.75 -13.74
N SER A 83 -4.04 -15.70 -13.62
CA SER A 83 -5.16 -15.87 -14.55
C SER A 83 -6.11 -14.66 -14.56
N ASP A 84 -6.48 -14.16 -13.38
CA ASP A 84 -7.37 -13.01 -13.22
C ASP A 84 -6.67 -11.73 -13.71
N PHE A 85 -5.38 -11.59 -13.40
CA PHE A 85 -4.56 -10.49 -13.89
C PHE A 85 -4.43 -10.49 -15.42
N LYS A 86 -4.28 -11.67 -16.03
CA LYS A 86 -4.24 -11.80 -17.50
C LYS A 86 -5.58 -11.39 -18.13
N GLN A 87 -6.70 -11.74 -17.51
CA GLN A 87 -8.01 -11.30 -18.00
C GLN A 87 -8.13 -9.77 -18.01
N LEU A 88 -7.65 -9.11 -16.94
CA LEU A 88 -7.65 -7.65 -16.79
C LEU A 88 -6.89 -6.93 -17.92
N SER A 89 -5.84 -7.54 -18.47
CA SER A 89 -5.05 -6.96 -19.57
C SER A 89 -5.84 -6.67 -20.85
N THR A 90 -7.02 -7.30 -21.02
CA THR A 90 -7.93 -7.01 -22.14
C THR A 90 -8.49 -5.59 -22.08
N GLY A 91 -8.83 -5.12 -20.87
CA GLY A 91 -9.32 -3.75 -20.63
C GLY A 91 -8.19 -2.74 -20.41
N PHE A 92 -7.03 -3.20 -19.93
CA PHE A 92 -5.87 -2.37 -19.61
C PHE A 92 -4.60 -2.90 -20.29
N PRO A 93 -4.39 -2.66 -21.60
CA PRO A 93 -3.27 -3.25 -22.36
C PRO A 93 -1.88 -2.82 -21.89
N SER A 94 -1.78 -1.71 -21.16
CA SER A 94 -0.52 -1.20 -20.61
C SER A 94 -0.10 -1.91 -19.31
N ILE A 95 -0.95 -2.80 -18.76
CA ILE A 95 -0.73 -3.43 -17.46
C ILE A 95 0.45 -4.40 -17.48
N ARG A 96 1.33 -4.31 -16.49
CA ARG A 96 2.53 -5.15 -16.35
C ARG A 96 2.81 -5.43 -14.88
N HIS A 97 2.98 -6.68 -14.49
CA HIS A 97 3.32 -7.01 -13.10
C HIS A 97 4.76 -6.61 -12.76
N ILE A 98 5.03 -6.41 -11.47
CA ILE A 98 6.36 -6.13 -10.94
C ILE A 98 6.93 -7.43 -10.36
N ASN A 99 8.00 -7.93 -10.98
CA ASN A 99 8.63 -9.22 -10.61
C ASN A 99 8.99 -9.31 -9.12
N GLN A 100 9.49 -8.22 -8.52
CA GLN A 100 9.88 -8.20 -7.11
C GLN A 100 8.73 -8.52 -6.15
N TYR A 101 7.49 -8.23 -6.55
CA TYR A 101 6.29 -8.41 -5.73
C TYR A 101 5.37 -9.50 -6.27
N SER A 102 5.83 -10.26 -7.27
CA SER A 102 5.01 -11.24 -7.97
C SER A 102 5.72 -12.59 -8.04
N SER A 103 4.94 -13.65 -8.28
CA SER A 103 5.41 -15.00 -8.54
C SER A 103 4.70 -15.55 -9.77
N ASN A 104 4.99 -16.79 -10.16
CA ASN A 104 4.37 -17.40 -11.34
C ASN A 104 2.83 -17.44 -11.27
N ASN A 105 2.27 -17.60 -10.07
CA ASN A 105 0.83 -17.81 -9.89
C ASN A 105 0.12 -16.60 -9.26
N GLN A 106 0.86 -15.57 -8.84
CA GLN A 106 0.34 -14.48 -8.03
C GLN A 106 1.00 -13.16 -8.40
N VAL A 107 0.19 -12.13 -8.59
CA VAL A 107 0.63 -10.75 -8.83
C VAL A 107 0.34 -9.92 -7.58
N GLY A 108 1.40 -9.48 -6.89
CA GLY A 108 1.28 -8.63 -5.72
C GLY A 108 1.33 -7.14 -6.05
N ALA A 109 2.08 -6.73 -7.08
CA ALA A 109 2.05 -5.35 -7.54
C ALA A 109 2.25 -5.27 -9.05
N PHE A 110 1.74 -4.21 -9.65
CA PHE A 110 1.80 -4.00 -11.10
C PHE A 110 1.84 -2.52 -11.45
N VAL A 111 2.16 -2.22 -12.70
CA VAL A 111 2.16 -0.88 -13.29
C VAL A 111 1.12 -0.84 -14.40
N VAL A 112 0.45 0.29 -14.55
CA VAL A 112 -0.51 0.57 -15.62
C VAL A 112 -0.43 2.05 -16.01
N ASN A 113 -0.56 2.35 -17.29
CA ASN A 113 -0.71 3.73 -17.76
C ASN A 113 -2.19 4.10 -17.80
N LEU A 114 -2.59 5.11 -17.04
CA LEU A 114 -3.97 5.57 -16.93
C LEU A 114 -4.11 7.01 -17.46
N PRO A 115 -5.19 7.32 -18.21
CA PRO A 115 -5.46 8.68 -18.64
C PRO A 115 -5.97 9.55 -17.49
N GLY A 116 -5.58 10.82 -17.50
CA GLY A 116 -6.04 11.85 -16.57
C GLY A 116 -5.87 13.25 -17.15
N VAL A 117 -5.86 14.25 -16.28
CA VAL A 117 -5.59 15.66 -16.62
C VAL A 117 -4.44 16.21 -15.79
N VAL A 118 -3.86 17.33 -16.19
CA VAL A 118 -2.73 17.98 -15.49
C VAL A 118 -3.14 18.46 -14.10
N SER A 119 -4.23 19.23 -13.99
CA SER A 119 -4.73 19.77 -12.74
C SER A 119 -6.20 20.16 -12.81
N PHE A 120 -6.72 20.74 -11.73
CA PHE A 120 -8.07 21.34 -11.72
C PHE A 120 -8.16 22.51 -12.73
N ASN A 121 -7.13 23.35 -12.79
CA ASN A 121 -7.09 24.55 -13.65
C ASN A 121 -6.66 24.23 -15.09
N ASP A 122 -5.79 23.23 -15.28
CA ASP A 122 -5.35 22.75 -16.60
C ASP A 122 -5.93 21.36 -16.88
N ARG A 123 -6.97 21.35 -17.71
CA ARG A 123 -7.70 20.13 -18.11
C ARG A 123 -7.06 19.41 -19.30
N SER A 124 -5.86 19.81 -19.72
CA SER A 124 -5.10 19.13 -20.79
C SER A 124 -4.90 17.66 -20.44
N GLN A 125 -5.13 16.79 -21.43
CA GLN A 125 -5.02 15.35 -21.22
C GLN A 125 -3.56 14.93 -21.03
N MET A 126 -3.34 14.02 -20.09
CA MET A 126 -2.04 13.38 -19.89
C MET A 126 -2.19 11.94 -19.44
N PHE A 127 -1.08 11.20 -19.49
CA PHE A 127 -1.02 9.85 -18.96
C PHE A 127 -0.18 9.79 -17.70
N TYR A 128 -0.72 9.10 -16.70
CA TYR A 128 -0.02 8.76 -15.46
C TYR A 128 0.45 7.31 -15.53
N THR A 129 1.73 7.07 -15.31
CA THR A 129 2.23 5.72 -15.03
C THR A 129 2.00 5.44 -13.56
N VAL A 130 1.06 4.55 -13.27
CA VAL A 130 0.59 4.24 -11.92
C VAL A 130 1.07 2.86 -11.51
N MET A 131 1.72 2.76 -10.36
CA MET A 131 1.98 1.50 -9.66
C MET A 131 0.83 1.20 -8.71
N VAL A 132 0.28 0.01 -8.80
CA VAL A 132 -0.74 -0.51 -7.88
C VAL A 132 -0.13 -1.58 -7.00
N ASP A 133 -0.26 -1.41 -5.69
CA ASP A 133 0.08 -2.38 -4.66
C ASP A 133 -1.16 -3.19 -4.27
N ALA A 134 -1.22 -4.43 -4.74
CA ALA A 134 -2.30 -5.38 -4.54
C ALA A 134 -1.86 -6.57 -3.65
N ARG A 135 -0.80 -6.39 -2.85
CA ARG A 135 -0.24 -7.39 -1.92
C ARG A 135 -1.14 -7.73 -0.74
N SER A 136 -2.25 -7.02 -0.56
CA SER A 136 -3.27 -7.34 0.44
C SER A 136 -4.62 -7.69 -0.20
N PHE A 137 -4.68 -7.86 -1.53
CA PHE A 137 -5.94 -8.09 -2.23
C PHE A 137 -6.64 -9.36 -1.69
N PRO A 138 -7.96 -9.33 -1.36
CA PRO A 138 -8.98 -8.39 -1.84
C PRO A 138 -9.18 -7.10 -1.03
N GLU A 139 -8.33 -6.79 -0.05
CA GLU A 139 -8.33 -5.45 0.54
C GLU A 139 -8.09 -4.38 -0.55
N LEU A 140 -8.61 -3.16 -0.32
CA LEU A 140 -8.51 -2.05 -1.26
C LEU A 140 -7.04 -1.80 -1.65
N PRO A 141 -6.65 -1.94 -2.93
CA PRO A 141 -5.28 -1.70 -3.34
C PRO A 141 -4.86 -0.23 -3.15
N SER A 142 -3.57 -0.01 -2.97
CA SER A 142 -2.98 1.35 -2.96
C SER A 142 -2.39 1.69 -4.33
N ALA A 143 -2.46 2.95 -4.74
CA ALA A 143 -1.94 3.41 -6.02
C ALA A 143 -0.96 4.58 -5.87
N TYR A 144 0.10 4.56 -6.67
CA TYR A 144 1.20 5.51 -6.61
C TYR A 144 1.63 5.95 -8.01
N VAL A 145 1.84 7.25 -8.21
CA VAL A 145 2.35 7.78 -9.48
C VAL A 145 3.87 7.56 -9.56
N LEU A 146 4.29 6.87 -10.62
CA LEU A 146 5.70 6.70 -10.99
C LEU A 146 6.17 7.73 -12.03
N ALA A 147 5.26 8.19 -12.88
CA ALA A 147 5.47 9.25 -13.86
C ALA A 147 4.14 10.00 -14.11
N PRO A 148 4.16 11.35 -14.23
CA PRO A 148 5.32 12.22 -14.10
C PRO A 148 5.86 12.28 -12.65
N SER A 149 6.97 12.97 -12.44
CA SER A 149 7.52 13.14 -11.09
C SER A 149 6.56 13.97 -10.23
N CYS A 150 6.54 13.70 -8.92
CA CYS A 150 5.65 14.34 -7.96
C CYS A 150 5.60 15.88 -8.02
N ASN A 151 6.75 16.51 -8.23
CA ASN A 151 6.88 17.97 -8.34
C ASN A 151 6.29 18.56 -9.63
N GLN A 152 5.94 17.72 -10.61
CA GLN A 152 5.28 18.12 -11.86
C GLN A 152 3.77 17.90 -11.80
N ILE A 153 3.27 17.35 -10.69
CA ILE A 153 1.85 17.05 -10.52
C ILE A 153 1.23 18.21 -9.75
N GLU A 154 0.22 18.83 -10.34
CA GLU A 154 -0.63 19.87 -9.71
C GLU A 154 -2.06 19.34 -9.46
N HIS A 155 -2.23 18.03 -9.47
CA HIS A 155 -3.50 17.35 -9.25
C HIS A 155 -3.84 17.27 -7.76
N SER A 156 -5.05 17.74 -7.40
CA SER A 156 -5.50 17.88 -6.02
C SER A 156 -5.74 16.54 -5.32
N ASN A 157 -6.20 15.50 -6.01
CA ASN A 157 -6.34 14.15 -5.44
C ASN A 157 -5.04 13.34 -5.32
N ILE A 158 -3.88 13.94 -5.59
CA ILE A 158 -2.58 13.25 -5.54
C ILE A 158 -1.76 13.88 -4.42
N TYR A 159 -1.36 13.07 -3.44
CA TYR A 159 -0.59 13.52 -2.28
C TYR A 159 0.82 13.97 -2.67
N GLU A 160 1.47 14.74 -1.79
CA GLU A 160 2.88 15.04 -1.93
C GLU A 160 3.77 13.78 -1.96
N GLY A 161 4.93 13.92 -2.59
CA GLY A 161 5.86 12.82 -2.79
C GLY A 161 6.52 12.38 -1.50
N LYS A 162 6.42 11.09 -1.19
CA LYS A 162 7.19 10.47 -0.09
C LYS A 162 7.66 9.06 -0.45
N VAL A 163 8.47 8.48 0.42
CA VAL A 163 8.95 7.10 0.27
C VAL A 163 7.93 6.15 0.91
N PHE A 164 7.57 5.09 0.18
CA PHE A 164 6.66 4.05 0.65
C PHE A 164 7.36 2.69 0.65
N ALA A 165 6.88 1.75 1.47
CA ALA A 165 7.47 0.41 1.58
C ALA A 165 7.47 -0.38 0.26
N VAL A 166 6.53 -0.08 -0.65
CA VAL A 166 6.45 -0.67 -2.00
C VAL A 166 7.43 -0.03 -3.01
N ALA A 167 8.03 1.10 -2.66
CA ALA A 167 9.04 1.78 -3.48
C ALA A 167 10.12 2.42 -2.58
N PRO A 168 10.93 1.64 -1.85
CA PRO A 168 11.82 2.16 -0.81
C PRO A 168 12.95 3.05 -1.35
N ASN A 169 13.25 2.95 -2.64
CA ASN A 169 14.34 3.68 -3.30
C ASN A 169 13.83 4.84 -4.19
N LYS A 170 12.54 5.21 -4.09
CA LYS A 170 11.94 6.22 -4.95
C LYS A 170 10.89 7.04 -4.20
N ILE A 171 10.93 8.36 -4.41
CA ILE A 171 9.82 9.24 -4.01
C ILE A 171 8.68 9.04 -5.01
N VAL A 172 7.52 8.68 -4.51
CA VAL A 172 6.29 8.49 -5.30
C VAL A 172 5.13 9.23 -4.62
N CYS A 173 4.09 9.53 -5.38
CA CYS A 173 2.91 10.24 -4.91
C CYS A 173 1.74 9.28 -4.82
N ALA A 174 1.11 9.15 -3.66
CA ALA A 174 -0.09 8.33 -3.52
C ALA A 174 -1.29 9.01 -4.21
N ILE A 175 -2.20 8.20 -4.75
CA ILE A 175 -3.47 8.68 -5.29
C ILE A 175 -4.54 8.51 -4.22
N CYS A 176 -5.25 9.59 -3.89
CA CYS A 176 -6.42 9.56 -3.02
C CYS A 176 -7.60 8.95 -3.77
N THR A 177 -8.22 7.91 -3.21
CA THR A 177 -9.42 7.30 -3.78
C THR A 177 -10.72 7.88 -3.21
N GLY A 178 -10.63 8.80 -2.23
CA GLY A 178 -11.79 9.33 -1.51
C GLY A 178 -12.39 8.36 -0.48
N SER A 179 -13.02 8.92 0.56
CA SER A 179 -13.65 8.16 1.65
C SER A 179 -14.86 7.35 1.19
N THR A 180 -15.69 7.89 0.29
CA THR A 180 -16.89 7.20 -0.21
C THR A 180 -16.55 5.90 -0.94
N PHE A 181 -15.52 5.91 -1.80
CA PHE A 181 -15.10 4.68 -2.49
C PHE A 181 -14.46 3.68 -1.52
N HIS A 182 -13.71 4.17 -0.53
CA HIS A 182 -13.16 3.33 0.53
C HIS A 182 -14.28 2.61 1.30
N GLU A 183 -15.31 3.34 1.75
CA GLU A 183 -16.48 2.77 2.43
C GLU A 183 -17.23 1.78 1.53
N GLN A 184 -17.44 2.12 0.25
CA GLN A 184 -18.10 1.24 -0.72
C GLN A 184 -17.30 -0.06 -0.93
N TRP A 185 -15.96 0.03 -1.00
CA TRP A 185 -15.11 -1.12 -1.19
C TRP A 185 -15.31 -2.15 -0.06
N TYR A 186 -15.17 -1.71 1.19
CA TYR A 186 -15.26 -2.60 2.34
C TYR A 186 -16.68 -3.02 2.70
N SER A 187 -17.70 -2.22 2.37
CA SER A 187 -19.10 -2.58 2.67
C SER A 187 -19.75 -3.47 1.61
N SER A 188 -19.26 -3.48 0.38
CA SER A 188 -19.95 -4.16 -0.72
C SER A 188 -19.05 -4.85 -1.74
N ILE A 189 -17.95 -4.21 -2.19
CA ILE A 189 -17.16 -4.74 -3.31
C ILE A 189 -16.27 -5.90 -2.86
N GLN A 190 -15.58 -5.75 -1.73
CA GLN A 190 -14.61 -6.73 -1.23
C GLN A 190 -15.24 -8.11 -1.05
N ASP A 191 -16.41 -8.15 -0.42
CA ASP A 191 -17.11 -9.39 -0.07
C ASP A 191 -18.15 -9.83 -1.13
N SER A 192 -18.23 -9.12 -2.26
CA SER A 192 -19.09 -9.52 -3.38
C SER A 192 -18.62 -10.80 -4.07
N ASN A 193 -19.54 -11.47 -4.76
CA ASN A 193 -19.28 -12.63 -5.62
C ASN A 193 -18.58 -12.29 -6.96
N LEU A 194 -18.11 -11.04 -7.14
CA LEU A 194 -17.36 -10.64 -8.33
C LEU A 194 -16.01 -11.35 -8.38
N THR A 195 -15.52 -11.62 -9.59
CA THR A 195 -14.17 -12.15 -9.78
C THR A 195 -13.11 -11.10 -9.38
N SER A 196 -11.90 -11.54 -9.06
CA SER A 196 -10.78 -10.63 -8.77
C SER A 196 -10.51 -9.67 -9.92
N SER A 197 -10.64 -10.16 -11.17
CA SER A 197 -10.46 -9.36 -12.38
C SER A 197 -11.51 -8.24 -12.49
N MET A 198 -12.77 -8.52 -12.15
CA MET A 198 -13.83 -7.50 -12.11
C MET A 198 -13.59 -6.47 -11.01
N LYS A 199 -13.25 -6.91 -9.79
CA LYS A 199 -12.95 -6.00 -8.67
C LYS A 199 -11.78 -5.06 -8.99
N LEU A 200 -10.71 -5.59 -9.59
CA LEU A 200 -9.58 -4.78 -10.04
C LEU A 200 -9.95 -3.86 -11.20
N GLY A 201 -10.78 -4.32 -12.14
CA GLY A 201 -11.30 -3.46 -13.21
C GLY A 201 -12.04 -2.25 -12.64
N MET A 202 -12.95 -2.48 -11.69
CA MET A 202 -13.67 -1.40 -10.98
C MET A 202 -12.71 -0.44 -10.26
N TYR A 203 -11.67 -0.97 -9.61
CA TYR A 203 -10.65 -0.14 -8.96
C TYR A 203 -9.88 0.73 -9.97
N LEU A 204 -9.46 0.17 -11.10
CA LEU A 204 -8.75 0.92 -12.14
C LEU A 204 -9.64 1.96 -12.83
N ASP A 205 -10.91 1.64 -13.06
CA ASP A 205 -11.90 2.60 -13.57
C ASP A 205 -12.12 3.75 -12.58
N HIS A 206 -12.15 3.45 -11.28
CA HIS A 206 -12.20 4.48 -10.23
C HIS A 206 -10.95 5.37 -10.24
N LEU A 207 -9.75 4.79 -10.37
CA LEU A 207 -8.53 5.59 -10.51
C LEU A 207 -8.58 6.49 -11.74
N ILE A 208 -9.08 6.01 -12.88
CA ILE A 208 -9.29 6.84 -14.07
C ILE A 208 -10.27 7.98 -13.78
N HIS A 209 -11.36 7.69 -13.07
CA HIS A 209 -12.33 8.70 -12.67
C HIS A 209 -11.67 9.79 -11.82
N VAL A 210 -10.90 9.41 -10.79
CA VAL A 210 -10.16 10.35 -9.94
C VAL A 210 -9.18 11.19 -10.77
N LEU A 211 -8.35 10.55 -11.59
CA LEU A 211 -7.31 11.24 -12.40
C LEU A 211 -7.89 12.17 -13.47
N LYS A 212 -9.15 11.96 -13.87
CA LYS A 212 -9.88 12.84 -14.79
C LYS A 212 -10.69 13.92 -14.08
N ASN A 213 -10.91 13.81 -12.76
CA ASN A 213 -11.76 14.71 -12.01
C ASN A 213 -11.05 15.22 -10.74
N PRO A 214 -9.99 16.05 -10.89
CA PRO A 214 -9.41 16.80 -9.79
C PRO A 214 -10.48 17.45 -8.92
N ASN A 215 -10.56 17.06 -7.67
CA ASN A 215 -11.42 17.69 -6.67
C ASN A 215 -10.57 18.68 -5.85
N PRO A 216 -10.73 20.00 -6.00
CA PRO A 216 -9.92 20.98 -5.26
C PRO A 216 -10.19 20.93 -3.75
N ASP A 217 -11.34 20.39 -3.33
CA ASP A 217 -11.70 20.19 -1.92
C ASP A 217 -11.16 18.87 -1.34
N ASP A 218 -10.34 18.12 -2.10
CA ASP A 218 -9.70 16.90 -1.60
C ASP A 218 -8.53 17.26 -0.67
N PRO A 219 -8.47 16.70 0.55
CA PRO A 219 -7.44 17.04 1.51
C PRO A 219 -6.04 16.53 1.12
N ALA A 220 -5.88 15.77 0.03
CA ALA A 220 -4.61 15.12 -0.28
C ALA A 220 -3.39 16.05 -0.42
N ARG A 221 -3.59 17.34 -0.74
CA ARG A 221 -2.52 18.35 -0.77
C ARG A 221 -2.43 19.21 0.50
N GLU A 222 -3.35 19.03 1.45
CA GLU A 222 -3.38 19.74 2.74
C GLU A 222 -2.68 18.95 3.86
N VAL A 223 -2.23 17.70 3.60
CA VAL A 223 -1.61 16.79 4.58
C VAL A 223 -0.11 16.58 4.36
#